data_AF-A0A9W8CIP3-F1
#
_entry.id   AF-A0A9W8CIP3-F1
#
_cell.length_a   1.000
_cell.length_b   1.000
_cell.length_c   1.000
_cell.angle_alpha   90.00
_cell.angle_beta   90.00
_cell.angle_gamma   90.00
#
_symmetry.space_group_name_H-M   'P 1'
#
loop_
_entity.id
_entity.type
_entity.pdbx_description
1 polymer ?
#
loop_
_entity_poly.entity_id
_entity_poly.type
_entity_poly.pdbx_seq_one_letter_code
_entity_poly.pdbx_strand_id
1 'polypeptide(L)'
;MSTQFTFIKPQYITTNALVYLGTPDGRDWKTIIEAPPAYEVSFSERLMQLRQSFSDLSTKVLLKGRYHGMTRSSAVIEGFNGQASAKRRGKFKCGWSFVDFNSNEFSWYLSTWGFWWELRDVSDKVVAKFVTKKKSHHLMGVLTVYENDMPESMLMLVLLTCTIVHNNVFNDSAPVVSTVVVA
;
A
#
# COMPACT_ATOMS: atom_id res chain seq x y z
N MET A 1 3.57 -14.98 -15.83
CA MET A 1 3.70 -15.51 -14.46
C MET A 1 3.45 -14.36 -13.51
N SER A 2 2.49 -14.46 -12.59
CA SER A 2 2.20 -13.36 -11.65
C SER A 2 3.24 -13.25 -10.53
N THR A 3 3.55 -12.02 -10.12
CA THR A 3 4.41 -11.76 -8.95
C THR A 3 3.56 -11.53 -7.71
N GLN A 4 3.94 -12.09 -6.57
CA GLN A 4 3.18 -11.97 -5.33
C GLN A 4 3.96 -11.22 -4.25
N PHE A 5 3.25 -10.45 -3.44
CA PHE A 5 3.80 -9.72 -2.30
C PHE A 5 2.93 -9.93 -1.06
N THR A 6 3.56 -10.19 0.08
CA THR A 6 2.88 -10.36 1.36
C THR A 6 3.07 -9.12 2.22
N PHE A 7 1.97 -8.57 2.74
CA PHE A 7 1.96 -7.35 3.56
C PHE A 7 1.75 -7.69 5.02
N ILE A 8 2.67 -7.27 5.88
CA ILE A 8 2.66 -7.54 7.32
C ILE A 8 2.77 -6.20 8.07
N LYS A 9 1.93 -6.00 9.08
CA LYS A 9 2.10 -4.90 10.03
C LYS A 9 3.26 -5.23 10.98
N PRO A 10 4.26 -4.34 11.14
CA PRO A 10 5.32 -4.59 12.12
C PRO A 10 4.82 -4.48 13.57
N GLN A 11 3.70 -3.78 13.80
CA GLN A 11 3.08 -3.59 15.12
C GLN A 11 1.55 -3.52 15.00
N TYR A 12 0.83 -3.84 16.08
CA TYR A 12 -0.64 -3.92 16.07
C TYR A 12 -1.35 -2.61 15.68
N ILE A 13 -0.83 -1.46 16.12
CA ILE A 13 -1.51 -0.15 16.04
C ILE A 13 -0.95 0.71 14.89
N THR A 14 0.06 0.22 14.15
CA THR A 14 0.65 1.03 13.09
C THR A 14 -0.13 0.99 11.78
N THR A 15 0.02 2.06 11.02
CA THR A 15 -0.40 2.19 9.62
C THR A 15 0.71 1.74 8.65
N ASN A 16 1.88 1.39 9.17
CA ASN A 16 3.01 0.92 8.38
C ASN A 16 2.84 -0.53 7.92
N ALA A 17 3.54 -0.89 6.86
CA ALA A 17 3.58 -2.24 6.31
C ALA A 17 5.01 -2.64 5.93
N LEU A 18 5.40 -3.85 6.31
CA LEU A 18 6.53 -4.58 5.76
C LEU A 18 6.03 -5.42 4.58
N VAL A 19 6.73 -5.36 3.46
CA VAL A 19 6.34 -6.03 2.22
C VAL A 19 7.40 -7.05 1.86
N TYR A 20 6.99 -8.30 1.78
CA TYR A 20 7.83 -9.45 1.45
C TYR A 20 7.49 -9.96 0.07
N LEU A 21 8.49 -10.45 -0.67
CA LEU A 21 8.27 -11.12 -1.95
C LEU A 21 7.76 -12.55 -1.70
N GLY A 22 6.73 -12.97 -2.44
CA GLY A 22 6.13 -14.29 -2.35
C GLY A 22 4.92 -14.38 -1.42
N THR A 23 4.45 -15.61 -1.22
CA THR A 23 3.34 -15.95 -0.31
C THR A 23 3.79 -16.96 0.73
N PRO A 24 3.17 -16.99 1.93
CA PRO A 24 3.58 -17.96 2.92
C PRO A 24 3.16 -19.34 2.45
N ASP A 25 4.09 -20.28 2.45
CA ASP A 25 3.80 -21.67 2.12
C ASP A 25 2.83 -22.25 3.15
N GLY A 26 1.56 -22.30 2.76
CA GLY A 26 0.61 -23.28 3.26
C GLY A 26 0.03 -23.11 4.66
N ARG A 27 0.50 -22.21 5.56
CA ARG A 27 -0.31 -21.75 6.74
C ARG A 27 0.28 -20.72 7.70
N ASP A 28 1.59 -20.49 7.76
CA ASP A 28 2.17 -19.57 8.77
C ASP A 28 2.91 -18.40 8.13
N TRP A 29 2.43 -17.18 8.35
CA TRP A 29 3.11 -15.96 7.89
C TRP A 29 4.45 -15.73 8.61
N LYS A 30 4.69 -16.41 9.73
CA LYS A 30 5.95 -16.33 10.47
C LYS A 30 7.14 -16.88 9.70
N THR A 31 6.94 -17.85 8.80
CA THR A 31 8.03 -18.40 7.98
C THR A 31 8.58 -17.37 6.98
N ILE A 32 7.78 -16.36 6.60
CA ILE A 32 8.23 -15.27 5.73
C ILE A 32 9.15 -14.27 6.46
N ILE A 33 9.01 -14.13 7.78
CA ILE A 33 9.73 -13.10 8.56
C ILE A 33 11.21 -13.47 8.75
N GLU A 34 11.61 -14.70 8.42
CA GLU A 34 13.00 -15.14 8.50
C GLU A 34 13.90 -14.41 7.48
N ALA A 35 13.33 -13.92 6.39
CA ALA A 35 14.01 -13.04 5.43
C ALA A 35 13.83 -11.56 5.80
N PRO A 36 14.75 -10.66 5.39
CA PRO A 36 14.47 -9.23 5.44
C PRO A 36 13.30 -8.88 4.49
N PRO A 37 12.46 -7.90 4.83
CA PRO A 37 11.42 -7.43 3.91
C PRO A 37 12.05 -6.85 2.64
N ALA A 38 11.38 -6.96 1.51
CA ALA A 38 11.83 -6.34 0.26
C ALA A 38 11.59 -4.82 0.29
N TYR A 39 10.46 -4.40 0.87
CA TYR A 39 10.08 -3.00 0.98
C TYR A 39 9.44 -2.69 2.33
N GLU A 40 9.52 -1.42 2.71
CA GLU A 40 8.81 -0.86 3.85
C GLU A 40 7.95 0.32 3.40
N VAL A 41 6.68 0.29 3.75
CA VAL A 41 5.75 1.40 3.57
C VAL A 41 5.48 2.02 4.94
N SER A 42 5.84 3.29 5.11
CA SER A 42 5.67 4.01 6.37
C SER A 42 4.75 5.21 6.21
N PHE A 43 3.89 5.47 7.20
CA PHE A 43 3.04 6.64 7.29
C PHE A 43 3.32 7.39 8.59
N SER A 44 3.49 8.70 8.50
CA SER A 44 3.61 9.59 9.66
C SER A 44 2.82 10.86 9.40
N GLU A 45 1.75 11.07 10.17
CA GLU A 45 0.81 12.18 10.00
C GLU A 45 0.27 12.31 8.57
N ARG A 46 0.86 13.22 7.78
CA ARG A 46 0.53 13.48 6.38
C ARG A 46 1.57 12.94 5.41
N LEU A 47 2.69 12.44 5.89
CA LEU A 47 3.77 11.91 5.07
C LEU A 47 3.59 10.40 4.86
N MET A 48 3.92 9.96 3.65
CA MET A 48 4.01 8.55 3.29
C MET A 48 5.33 8.30 2.59
N GLN A 49 5.96 7.17 2.83
CA GLN A 49 7.21 6.81 2.19
C GLN A 49 7.21 5.33 1.86
N LEU A 50 7.77 4.99 0.71
CA LEU A 50 8.12 3.63 0.36
C LEU A 50 9.63 3.55 0.26
N ARG A 51 10.23 2.63 1.02
CA ARG A 51 11.66 2.36 1.04
C ARG A 51 11.93 0.95 0.54
N GLN A 52 13.04 0.79 -0.17
CA GLN A 52 13.66 -0.51 -0.33
C GLN A 52 14.42 -0.85 0.94
N SER A 53 14.19 -2.05 1.48
CA SER A 53 14.88 -2.54 2.67
C SER A 53 16.00 -3.48 2.23
N PHE A 54 17.23 -3.16 2.62
CA PHE A 54 18.40 -4.00 2.39
C PHE A 54 18.79 -4.70 3.69
N SER A 55 19.44 -5.86 3.57
CA SER A 55 19.94 -6.65 4.70
C SER A 55 21.05 -5.96 5.49
N ASP A 56 21.66 -4.90 4.97
CA ASP A 56 22.88 -4.25 5.47
C ASP A 56 22.63 -2.87 6.11
N LEU A 57 21.41 -2.62 6.62
CA LEU A 57 20.97 -1.35 7.24
C LEU A 57 20.91 -0.14 6.31
N SER A 58 21.27 -0.28 5.03
CA SER A 58 20.97 0.75 4.05
C SER A 58 19.47 0.73 3.74
N THR A 59 18.84 1.91 3.64
CA THR A 59 17.46 2.03 3.15
C THR A 59 17.43 3.11 2.07
N LYS A 60 16.93 2.76 0.89
CA LYS A 60 16.75 3.71 -0.21
C LYS A 60 15.29 4.13 -0.24
N VAL A 61 15.03 5.43 -0.07
CA VAL A 61 13.68 5.96 -0.29
C VAL A 61 13.39 5.96 -1.78
N LEU A 62 12.38 5.19 -2.20
CA LEU A 62 11.96 5.09 -3.60
C LEU A 62 10.86 6.09 -3.91
N LEU A 63 9.85 6.17 -3.02
CA LEU A 63 8.74 7.11 -3.13
C LEU A 63 8.59 7.93 -1.85
N LYS A 64 8.26 9.21 -2.01
CA LYS A 64 7.82 10.10 -0.92
C LYS A 64 6.50 10.71 -1.33
N GLY A 65 5.50 10.65 -0.47
CA GLY A 65 4.23 11.31 -0.72
C GLY A 65 3.74 12.14 0.45
N ARG A 66 2.77 12.98 0.17
CA ARG A 66 2.10 13.81 1.16
C ARG A 66 0.59 13.83 0.91
N TYR A 67 -0.18 13.55 1.95
CA TYR A 67 -1.63 13.77 1.95
C TYR A 67 -1.95 15.26 1.97
N HIS A 68 -2.97 15.64 1.21
CA HIS A 68 -3.53 16.97 1.15
C HIS A 68 -4.98 17.00 1.66
N GLY A 69 -5.39 18.19 2.10
CA GLY A 69 -6.72 18.43 2.65
C GLY A 69 -6.92 17.91 4.08
N MET A 70 -7.98 18.38 4.73
CA MET A 70 -8.32 18.00 6.11
C MET A 70 -8.68 16.52 6.23
N THR A 71 -9.36 15.99 5.21
CA THR A 71 -9.84 14.60 5.16
C THR A 71 -8.80 13.62 4.61
N ARG A 72 -7.58 14.08 4.30
CA ARG A 72 -6.50 13.26 3.69
C ARG A 72 -6.98 12.45 2.48
N SER A 73 -7.90 13.02 1.71
CA SER A 73 -8.59 12.36 0.60
C SER A 73 -7.86 12.46 -0.75
N SER A 74 -6.72 13.14 -0.77
CA SER A 74 -5.79 13.17 -1.91
C SER A 74 -4.35 13.13 -1.42
N ALA A 75 -3.45 12.68 -2.29
CA ALA A 75 -2.03 12.65 -2.05
C ALA A 75 -1.26 12.98 -3.33
N VAL A 76 -0.12 13.65 -3.16
CA VAL A 76 0.91 13.83 -4.17
C VAL A 76 2.07 12.92 -3.81
N ILE A 77 2.62 12.21 -4.79
CA ILE A 77 3.69 11.22 -4.60
C ILE A 77 4.82 11.54 -5.57
N GLU A 78 6.02 11.70 -5.06
CA GLU A 78 7.25 12.00 -5.80
C GLU A 78 8.19 10.80 -5.75
N GLY A 79 8.87 10.55 -6.86
CA GLY A 79 9.83 9.46 -7.02
C GLY A 79 10.16 9.26 -8.49
N PHE A 80 11.24 8.54 -8.80
CA PHE A 80 11.63 8.21 -10.17
C PHE A 80 11.67 9.43 -11.13
N ASN A 81 12.12 10.58 -10.63
CA ASN A 81 12.16 11.87 -11.36
C ASN A 81 10.80 12.38 -11.88
N GLY A 82 9.70 11.93 -11.29
CA GLY A 82 8.35 12.33 -11.67
C GLY A 82 7.44 12.56 -10.46
N GLN A 83 6.20 12.92 -10.79
CA GLN A 83 5.12 13.08 -9.82
C GLN A 83 3.92 12.22 -10.23
N ALA A 84 3.39 11.52 -9.25
CA ALA A 84 2.16 10.75 -9.30
C ALA A 84 1.15 11.34 -8.31
N SER A 85 -0.13 11.00 -8.45
CA SER A 85 -1.16 11.47 -7.52
C SER A 85 -2.13 10.35 -7.18
N ALA A 86 -2.69 10.39 -5.97
CA ALA A 86 -3.74 9.47 -5.54
C ALA A 86 -4.92 10.25 -4.98
N LYS A 87 -6.14 9.80 -5.22
CA LYS A 87 -7.36 10.46 -4.76
C LYS A 87 -8.43 9.44 -4.39
N ARG A 88 -9.11 9.68 -3.28
CA ARG A 88 -10.29 8.91 -2.87
C ARG A 88 -11.47 9.26 -3.77
N ARG A 89 -12.12 8.24 -4.35
CA ARG A 89 -13.31 8.40 -5.19
C ARG A 89 -14.59 8.25 -4.35
N GLY A 90 -15.41 9.32 -4.32
CA GLY A 90 -16.73 9.31 -3.70
C GLY A 90 -16.75 9.36 -2.16
N LYS A 91 -17.97 9.49 -1.59
CA LYS A 91 -18.22 9.49 -0.14
C LYS A 91 -18.60 8.11 0.43
N PHE A 92 -19.07 7.19 -0.42
CA PHE A 92 -19.76 5.96 0.03
C PHE A 92 -19.13 4.65 -0.47
N LYS A 93 -17.98 4.71 -1.14
CA LYS A 93 -17.23 3.52 -1.56
C LYS A 93 -15.75 3.87 -1.44
N CYS A 94 -15.00 3.14 -0.62
CA CYS A 94 -13.60 3.45 -0.28
C CYS A 94 -12.61 3.17 -1.43
N GLY A 95 -13.01 3.43 -2.68
CA GLY A 95 -12.17 3.31 -3.86
C GLY A 95 -11.16 4.45 -3.91
N TRP A 96 -9.91 4.12 -4.22
CA TRP A 96 -8.87 5.10 -4.51
C TRP A 96 -8.53 5.00 -5.99
N SER A 97 -8.36 6.12 -6.67
CA SER A 97 -7.70 6.15 -7.97
C SER A 97 -6.33 6.80 -7.83
N PHE A 98 -5.44 6.47 -8.75
CA PHE A 98 -4.16 7.15 -8.85
C PHE A 98 -3.78 7.35 -10.31
N VAL A 99 -2.97 8.38 -10.53
CA VAL A 99 -2.32 8.68 -11.80
C VAL A 99 -0.84 8.43 -11.61
N ASP A 100 -0.25 7.59 -12.46
CA ASP A 100 1.17 7.23 -12.39
C ASP A 100 2.09 8.34 -12.91
N PHE A 101 3.41 8.09 -12.92
CA PHE A 101 4.42 9.04 -13.39
C PHE A 101 4.33 9.35 -14.90
N ASN A 102 3.63 8.52 -15.66
CA ASN A 102 3.43 8.64 -17.11
C ASN A 102 2.03 9.16 -17.46
N SER A 103 1.29 9.68 -16.49
CA SER A 103 -0.10 10.15 -16.63
C SER A 103 -1.14 9.06 -16.96
N ASN A 104 -0.82 7.78 -16.74
CA ASN A 104 -1.81 6.71 -16.84
C ASN A 104 -2.66 6.65 -15.58
N GLU A 105 -3.97 6.44 -15.74
CA GLU A 105 -4.91 6.37 -14.62
C GLU A 105 -5.25 4.91 -14.25
N PHE A 106 -5.29 4.66 -12.94
CA PHE A 106 -5.67 3.38 -12.36
C PHE A 106 -6.65 3.58 -11.19
N SER A 107 -7.47 2.57 -10.92
CA SER A 107 -8.46 2.59 -9.85
C SER A 107 -8.51 1.29 -9.05
N TRP A 108 -8.48 1.42 -7.72
CA TRP A 108 -8.75 0.35 -6.78
C TRP A 108 -10.25 0.18 -6.57
N TYR A 109 -10.74 -0.99 -6.96
CA TYR A 109 -12.12 -1.44 -6.76
C TYR A 109 -12.17 -2.40 -5.59
N LEU A 110 -13.00 -2.09 -4.60
CA LEU A 110 -13.17 -2.92 -3.42
C LEU A 110 -14.34 -3.87 -3.62
N SER A 111 -14.16 -5.12 -3.22
CA SER A 111 -15.29 -6.04 -3.03
C SER A 111 -16.30 -5.46 -2.04
N THR A 112 -17.58 -5.82 -2.20
CA THR A 112 -18.69 -5.36 -1.34
C THR A 112 -18.42 -5.51 0.15
N TRP A 113 -17.66 -6.55 0.53
CA TRP A 113 -17.35 -6.86 1.92
C TRP A 113 -15.91 -6.51 2.32
N GLY A 114 -15.10 -5.92 1.44
CA GLY A 114 -13.69 -5.58 1.72
C GLY A 114 -12.79 -6.79 1.98
N PHE A 115 -13.11 -7.97 1.42
CA PHE A 115 -12.25 -9.16 1.50
C PHE A 115 -11.11 -9.14 0.50
N TRP A 116 -11.30 -8.39 -0.57
CA TRP A 116 -10.28 -8.15 -1.59
C TRP A 116 -10.53 -6.82 -2.28
N TRP A 117 -9.50 -6.31 -2.92
CA TRP A 117 -9.58 -5.19 -3.85
C TRP A 117 -8.74 -5.46 -5.10
N GLU A 118 -9.20 -4.93 -6.23
CA GLU A 118 -8.58 -5.09 -7.55
C GLU A 118 -8.15 -3.73 -8.07
N LEU A 119 -6.91 -3.63 -8.52
CA LEU A 119 -6.42 -2.49 -9.28
C LEU A 119 -6.73 -2.71 -10.74
N ARG A 120 -7.38 -1.72 -11.36
CA ARG A 120 -7.75 -1.76 -12.77
C ARG A 120 -7.24 -0.54 -13.51
N ASP A 121 -6.87 -0.72 -14.77
CA ASP A 121 -6.54 0.37 -15.68
C ASP A 121 -7.81 1.03 -16.26
N VAL A 122 -7.62 2.00 -17.16
CA VAL A 122 -8.71 2.70 -17.86
C VAL A 122 -9.57 1.80 -18.77
N SER A 123 -9.04 0.64 -19.16
CA SER A 123 -9.75 -0.36 -19.98
C SER A 123 -10.47 -1.41 -19.13
N ASP A 124 -10.55 -1.20 -17.80
CA ASP A 124 -11.11 -2.12 -16.81
C ASP A 124 -10.35 -3.46 -16.69
N LYS A 125 -9.13 -3.54 -17.24
CA LYS A 125 -8.26 -4.71 -17.10
C LYS A 125 -7.68 -4.75 -15.69
N VAL A 126 -7.78 -5.91 -15.03
CA VAL A 126 -7.19 -6.12 -13.70
C VAL A 126 -5.68 -6.27 -13.82
N VAL A 127 -4.93 -5.33 -13.25
CA VAL A 127 -3.45 -5.34 -13.24
C VAL A 127 -2.88 -5.91 -11.94
N ALA A 128 -3.61 -5.77 -10.83
CA ALA A 128 -3.25 -6.36 -9.55
C ALA A 128 -4.48 -6.67 -8.69
N LYS A 129 -4.36 -7.61 -7.76
CA LYS A 129 -5.40 -7.97 -6.81
C LYS A 129 -4.80 -8.22 -5.44
N PHE A 130 -5.40 -7.62 -4.42
CA PHE A 130 -5.05 -7.87 -3.03
C PHE A 130 -6.14 -8.66 -2.34
N VAL A 131 -5.77 -9.72 -1.64
CA VAL A 131 -6.67 -10.52 -0.81
C VAL A 131 -6.34 -10.25 0.65
N THR A 132 -7.31 -9.70 1.38
CA THR A 132 -7.13 -9.31 2.78
C THR A 132 -7.18 -10.53 3.71
N LYS A 133 -6.51 -10.43 4.86
CA LYS A 133 -6.51 -11.47 5.90
C LYS A 133 -7.08 -10.92 7.21
N LYS A 134 -8.36 -10.52 7.17
CA LYS A 134 -9.07 -9.85 8.30
C LYS A 134 -8.94 -10.53 9.67
N LYS A 135 -8.76 -11.85 9.73
CA LYS A 135 -8.64 -12.60 11.00
C LYS A 135 -7.25 -12.51 11.63
N SER A 136 -6.25 -12.01 10.90
CA SER A 136 -4.90 -11.83 11.41
C SER A 136 -4.67 -10.37 11.78
N HIS A 137 -4.09 -10.15 12.95
CA HIS A 137 -3.73 -8.81 13.41
C HIS A 137 -2.44 -8.29 12.77
N HIS A 138 -1.56 -9.19 12.33
CA HIS A 138 -0.26 -8.85 11.73
C HIS A 138 -0.31 -8.97 10.21
N LEU A 139 -0.92 -10.02 9.68
CA LEU A 139 -0.99 -10.25 8.24
C LEU A 139 -2.11 -9.40 7.64
N MET A 140 -1.74 -8.38 6.87
CA MET A 140 -2.71 -7.53 6.17
C MET A 140 -3.35 -8.29 5.01
N GLY A 141 -2.52 -9.01 4.23
CA GLY A 141 -2.96 -9.75 3.07
C GLY A 141 -1.85 -9.99 2.06
N VAL A 142 -2.28 -10.45 0.87
CA VAL A 142 -1.39 -10.80 -0.24
C VAL A 142 -1.81 -10.02 -1.48
N LEU A 143 -0.86 -9.31 -2.07
CA LEU A 143 -0.99 -8.70 -3.39
C LEU A 143 -0.50 -9.68 -4.46
N THR A 144 -1.27 -9.85 -5.53
CA THR A 144 -0.85 -10.52 -6.76
C THR A 144 -0.83 -9.48 -7.87
N VAL A 145 0.32 -9.28 -8.51
CA VAL A 145 0.50 -8.43 -9.70
C VAL A 145 0.48 -9.34 -10.92
N TYR A 146 -0.48 -9.12 -11.82
CA TYR A 146 -0.72 -9.98 -12.98
C TYR A 146 0.10 -9.58 -14.20
N GLU A 147 0.60 -8.35 -14.22
CA GLU A 147 1.43 -7.82 -15.31
C GLU A 147 2.89 -8.23 -15.09
N ASN A 148 3.42 -9.05 -16.00
CA ASN A 148 4.76 -9.63 -15.87
C ASN A 148 5.88 -8.58 -15.97
N ASP A 149 5.69 -7.57 -16.83
CA ASP A 149 6.69 -6.55 -17.16
C ASP A 149 6.30 -5.17 -16.60
N MET A 150 5.66 -5.15 -15.43
CA MET A 150 5.29 -3.91 -14.76
C MET A 150 6.55 -3.09 -14.46
N PRO A 151 6.66 -1.83 -14.94
CA PRO A 151 7.80 -0.98 -14.63
C PRO A 151 7.97 -0.84 -13.11
N GLU A 152 9.22 -0.82 -12.63
CA GLU A 152 9.53 -0.72 -11.19
C GLU A 152 8.82 0.48 -10.54
N SER A 153 8.80 1.63 -11.22
CA SER A 153 8.13 2.84 -10.76
C SER A 153 6.63 2.64 -10.53
N MET A 154 5.98 1.90 -11.44
CA MET A 154 4.57 1.54 -11.33
C MET A 154 4.36 0.54 -10.18
N LEU A 155 5.20 -0.50 -10.09
CA LEU A 155 5.13 -1.46 -8.98
C LEU A 155 5.21 -0.76 -7.62
N MET A 156 6.12 0.19 -7.45
CA MET A 156 6.24 0.94 -6.19
C MET A 156 4.97 1.74 -5.88
N LEU A 157 4.33 2.35 -6.88
CA LEU A 157 3.04 3.01 -6.70
C LEU A 157 1.94 2.02 -6.31
N VAL A 158 1.90 0.83 -6.91
CA VAL A 158 0.93 -0.22 -6.54
C VAL A 158 1.11 -0.63 -5.08
N LEU A 159 2.35 -0.88 -4.63
CA LEU A 159 2.62 -1.26 -3.24
C LEU A 159 2.21 -0.16 -2.25
N LEU A 160 2.58 1.09 -2.54
CA LEU A 160 2.23 2.25 -1.70
C LEU A 160 0.71 2.45 -1.65
N THR A 161 0.05 2.53 -2.80
CA THR A 161 -1.39 2.81 -2.88
C THR A 161 -2.25 1.66 -2.36
N CYS A 162 -1.80 0.41 -2.48
CA CYS A 162 -2.45 -0.73 -1.83
C CYS A 162 -2.48 -0.56 -0.29
N THR A 163 -1.39 -0.06 0.30
CA THR A 163 -1.32 0.23 1.73
C THR A 163 -2.21 1.41 2.12
N ILE A 164 -2.30 2.45 1.28
CA ILE A 164 -3.25 3.56 1.44
C ILE A 164 -4.68 3.02 1.51
N VAL A 165 -5.09 2.20 0.54
CA VAL A 165 -6.43 1.59 0.49
C VAL A 165 -6.69 0.77 1.75
N HIS A 166 -5.74 -0.09 2.14
CA HIS A 166 -5.87 -0.89 3.34
C HIS A 166 -6.11 -0.03 4.59
N ASN A 167 -5.30 1.00 4.78
CA ASN A 167 -5.43 1.88 5.95
C ASN A 167 -6.76 2.64 5.95
N ASN A 168 -7.26 3.09 4.80
CA ASN A 168 -8.57 3.74 4.73
C ASN A 168 -9.71 2.76 5.02
N VAL A 169 -9.60 1.50 4.62
CA VAL A 169 -10.66 0.50 4.87
C VAL A 169 -10.70 0.06 6.33
N PHE A 170 -9.54 -0.10 6.98
CA PHE A 170 -9.46 -0.71 8.32
C PHE A 170 -9.13 0.27 9.45
N ASN A 171 -8.61 1.47 9.16
CA ASN A 171 -8.22 2.45 10.18
C ASN A 171 -9.04 3.74 10.15
N ASP A 172 -10.05 3.90 9.28
CA ASP A 172 -11.02 5.02 9.33
C ASP A 172 -11.84 5.04 10.65
N SER A 173 -11.58 4.12 11.58
CA SER A 173 -12.17 4.03 12.93
C SER A 173 -11.23 4.46 14.07
N ALA A 174 -9.96 4.78 13.81
CA ALA A 174 -9.01 5.13 14.87
C ALA A 174 -8.97 6.66 15.07
N PRO A 175 -9.34 7.20 16.25
CA PRO A 175 -9.10 8.61 16.54
C PRO A 175 -7.59 8.86 16.49
N VAL A 176 -7.21 9.96 15.85
CA VAL A 176 -5.86 10.50 15.95
C VAL A 176 -5.62 10.81 17.42
N VAL A 177 -4.84 9.96 18.10
CA VAL A 177 -4.28 10.33 19.40
C VAL A 177 -3.26 11.42 19.11
N SER A 178 -3.72 12.67 19.18
CA SER A 178 -2.85 13.83 19.28
C SER A 178 -2.12 13.69 20.60
N THR A 179 -0.89 13.17 20.58
CA THR A 179 0.00 13.28 21.73
C THR A 179 0.33 14.76 21.86
N VAL A 180 -0.43 15.47 22.70
CA VAL A 180 -0.05 16.80 23.17
C VAL A 180 1.19 16.59 24.02
N VAL A 181 2.36 16.83 23.45
CA VAL A 181 3.57 16.97 24.25
C VAL A 181 3.48 18.35 24.88
N VAL A 182 3.02 18.39 26.13
CA VAL A 182 3.22 19.54 27.01
C VAL A 182 4.63 19.41 27.58
N ALA A 183 5.53 20.28 27.13
CA ALA A 183 6.69 20.76 27.88
C ALA A 183 7.21 22.04 27.21
#